data_AF-A0A6G7C753-F1
#
_entry.id   AF-A0A6G7C753-F1
#
_cell.length_a   1.000
_cell.length_b   1.000
_cell.length_c   1.000
_cell.angle_alpha   90.00
_cell.angle_beta   90.00
_cell.angle_gamma   90.00
#
_symmetry.space_group_name_H-M   'P 1'
#
loop_
_entity.id
_entity.type
_entity.pdbx_description
1 polymer ?
#
loop_
_entity_poly.entity_id
_entity_poly.type
_entity_poly.pdbx_seq_one_letter_code
_entity_poly.pdbx_strand_id
1 'polypeptide(L)'
;MLKIEYLVFIENQNIKSSNEKTFNYLLQSDPEITISKNRLSYKELHVNYLLESGKVKNTGESYFHLSIECDNDKRIEEFIELLRAVKSILHIINKTPQTLFDGISLYYSNLAYPQIFEVENLMRKLITKFMLTNVGINWIKDRVPDDVKNSIISSNKDMTYLHNVDFIQLKNFLFSENYTAHKDHLIQKLRKAQTIEELKLEEIKALIPMSNWEKFFSTNVDITKENLSKKWDELYGLRCKIAHNRTFEKSDYEKVNSLSIEVKDVISKAILNLDKINISEIESTILTETVAGNFNFGLGEYLSEYSEMTRLIYMLVENKIFNMFPEQKPNYSRRSIVGDLTRLSNHGLLNEDLHNEIRNFIYLRNKIVHEPETVKEENISAFTDRIKVVNKTLDGWL
;
A
#
# COMPACT_ATOMS: atom_id res chain seq x y z
N MET A 1 4.21 32.57 5.97
CA MET A 1 3.53 32.96 7.24
C MET A 1 3.26 31.71 8.07
N LEU A 2 3.85 31.64 9.26
CA LEU A 2 3.66 30.56 10.23
C LEU A 2 2.65 31.02 11.28
N LYS A 3 1.70 30.16 11.64
CA LYS A 3 0.64 30.49 12.58
C LYS A 3 0.36 29.33 13.51
N ILE A 4 0.14 29.59 14.78
CA ILE A 4 -0.40 28.59 15.70
C ILE A 4 -1.52 29.19 16.53
N GLU A 5 -2.53 28.37 16.79
CA GLU A 5 -3.63 28.74 17.68
C GLU A 5 -3.83 27.69 18.78
N TYR A 6 -3.93 28.15 20.01
CA TYR A 6 -4.20 27.33 21.18
C TYR A 6 -5.49 27.77 21.87
N LEU A 7 -6.26 26.81 22.37
CA LEU A 7 -7.40 27.03 23.25
C LEU A 7 -7.11 26.37 24.61
N VAL A 8 -7.18 27.17 25.66
CA VAL A 8 -6.79 26.78 27.01
C VAL A 8 -7.95 27.03 27.96
N PHE A 9 -8.34 26.00 28.71
CA PHE A 9 -9.36 26.10 29.75
C PHE A 9 -8.70 26.26 31.12
N ILE A 10 -9.24 27.13 31.97
CA ILE A 10 -8.78 27.34 33.33
C ILE A 10 -9.92 27.00 34.28
N GLU A 11 -9.71 25.98 35.11
CA GLU A 11 -10.64 25.62 36.17
C GLU A 11 -10.67 26.75 37.22
N ASN A 12 -11.87 27.24 37.52
CA ASN A 12 -12.11 28.41 38.38
C ASN A 12 -11.58 28.26 39.84
N GLN A 13 -11.08 27.08 40.22
CA GLN A 13 -10.73 26.76 41.61
C GLN A 13 -9.29 27.10 42.00
N ASN A 14 -8.35 27.29 41.06
CA ASN A 14 -6.92 27.34 41.41
C ASN A 14 -6.14 28.60 40.98
N ILE A 15 -6.61 29.45 40.06
CA ILE A 15 -5.79 30.58 39.56
C ILE A 15 -6.65 31.84 39.33
N LYS A 16 -6.22 32.98 39.90
CA LYS A 16 -6.79 34.33 39.65
C LYS A 16 -6.48 34.88 38.24
N SER A 17 -6.33 34.03 37.24
CA SER A 17 -6.13 34.43 35.83
C SER A 17 -7.49 34.55 35.15
N SER A 18 -8.32 35.46 35.67
CA SER A 18 -9.69 35.68 35.20
C SER A 18 -9.79 36.73 34.09
N ASN A 19 -8.66 37.27 33.62
CA ASN A 19 -8.61 38.25 32.54
C ASN A 19 -7.29 38.13 31.74
N GLU A 20 -7.29 38.71 30.53
CA GLU A 20 -6.16 38.71 29.59
C GLU A 20 -4.86 39.27 30.17
N LYS A 21 -4.95 40.28 31.06
CA LYS A 21 -3.75 40.87 31.67
C LYS A 21 -3.00 39.86 32.53
N THR A 22 -3.72 39.13 33.38
CA THR A 22 -3.09 38.12 34.24
C THR A 22 -2.52 36.96 33.42
N PHE A 23 -3.21 36.58 32.33
CA PHE A 23 -2.70 35.55 31.41
C PHE A 23 -1.40 36.01 30.71
N ASN A 24 -1.34 37.27 30.27
CA ASN A 24 -0.12 37.85 29.71
C ASN A 24 1.02 37.91 30.73
N TYR A 25 0.75 38.20 32.00
CA TYR A 25 1.79 38.16 33.04
C TYR A 25 2.30 36.75 33.29
N LEU A 26 1.46 35.74 33.18
CA LEU A 26 1.90 34.36 33.26
C LEU A 26 2.81 33.98 32.08
N LEU A 27 2.45 34.33 30.84
CA LEU A 27 3.33 34.08 29.69
C LEU A 27 4.69 34.78 29.85
N GLN A 28 4.72 35.95 30.50
CA GLN A 28 5.94 36.71 30.82
C GLN A 28 6.60 36.25 32.14
N SER A 29 6.18 35.12 32.74
CA SER A 29 6.94 34.47 33.80
C SER A 29 8.25 33.87 33.29
N ASP A 30 8.31 33.58 31.99
CA ASP A 30 9.55 33.40 31.26
C ASP A 30 10.14 34.79 30.93
N PRO A 31 11.34 35.13 31.44
CA PRO A 31 11.95 36.44 31.25
C PRO A 31 12.34 36.74 29.80
N GLU A 32 12.43 35.71 28.94
CA GLU A 32 12.70 35.90 27.51
C GLU A 32 11.44 36.30 26.74
N ILE A 33 10.24 36.10 27.30
CA ILE A 33 8.97 36.46 26.67
C ILE A 33 8.56 37.86 27.14
N THR A 34 8.33 38.76 26.18
CA THR A 34 7.77 40.09 26.44
C THR A 34 6.56 40.33 25.56
N ILE A 35 5.47 40.84 26.14
CA ILE A 35 4.22 41.10 25.41
C ILE A 35 3.91 42.60 25.47
N SER A 36 3.78 43.22 24.30
CA SER A 36 3.39 44.62 24.18
C SER A 36 2.29 44.78 23.13
N LYS A 37 1.10 45.22 23.58
CA LYS A 37 -0.11 45.33 22.75
C LYS A 37 -0.40 44.00 22.01
N ASN A 38 -0.22 43.98 20.69
CA ASN A 38 -0.49 42.83 19.82
C ASN A 38 0.81 42.18 19.29
N ARG A 39 1.93 42.37 20.00
CA ARG A 39 3.22 41.76 19.65
C ARG A 39 3.80 41.01 20.84
N LEU A 40 4.32 39.83 20.55
CA LEU A 40 5.12 39.03 21.46
C LEU A 40 6.55 39.02 20.94
N SER A 41 7.52 39.26 21.81
CA SER A 41 8.94 39.13 21.51
C SER A 41 9.55 38.01 22.34
N TYR A 42 10.40 37.22 21.72
CA TYR A 42 11.16 36.13 22.35
C TYR A 42 12.58 36.13 21.81
N LYS A 43 13.57 36.42 22.67
CA LYS A 43 14.94 36.71 22.23
C LYS A 43 14.94 37.81 21.15
N GLU A 44 15.47 37.53 19.96
CA GLU A 44 15.48 38.45 18.82
C GLU A 44 14.24 38.31 17.90
N LEU A 45 13.32 37.40 18.21
CA LEU A 45 12.15 37.11 17.39
C LEU A 45 10.98 38.01 17.81
N HIS A 46 10.32 38.64 16.83
CA HIS A 46 9.11 39.43 17.03
C HIS A 46 7.98 38.82 16.22
N VAL A 47 6.87 38.49 16.88
CA VAL A 47 5.70 37.87 16.28
C VAL A 47 4.43 38.64 16.62
N ASN A 48 3.41 38.49 15.77
CA ASN A 48 2.08 39.01 16.05
C ASN A 48 1.41 38.10 17.08
N TYR A 49 0.70 38.71 18.02
CA TYR A 49 0.10 38.05 19.17
C TYR A 49 -1.31 38.57 19.38
N LEU A 50 -2.27 37.66 19.48
CA LEU A 50 -3.65 37.97 19.85
C LEU A 50 -4.09 37.02 20.96
N LEU A 51 -4.75 37.58 21.96
CA LEU A 51 -5.34 36.85 23.07
C LEU A 51 -6.79 37.26 23.20
N GLU A 52 -7.68 36.29 23.14
CA GLU A 52 -9.10 36.47 23.41
C GLU A 52 -9.48 35.64 24.64
N SER A 53 -10.35 36.18 25.48
CA SER A 53 -10.83 35.50 26.67
C SER A 53 -12.36 35.44 26.71
N GLY A 54 -12.88 34.38 27.32
CA GLY A 54 -14.32 34.22 27.47
C GLY A 54 -14.70 33.21 28.53
N LYS A 55 -16.01 32.97 28.67
CA LYS A 55 -16.57 31.97 29.56
C LYS A 55 -17.34 30.91 28.78
N VAL A 56 -17.16 29.65 29.16
CA VAL A 56 -17.95 28.53 28.64
C VAL A 56 -19.38 28.67 29.14
N LYS A 57 -20.34 28.67 28.21
CA LYS A 57 -21.76 28.98 28.50
C LYS A 57 -22.38 28.11 29.60
N ASN A 58 -22.02 26.83 29.66
CA ASN A 58 -22.68 25.85 30.54
C ASN A 58 -21.93 25.61 31.85
N THR A 59 -20.59 25.70 31.85
CA THR A 59 -19.76 25.41 33.03
C THR A 59 -19.29 26.67 33.75
N GLY A 60 -19.33 27.82 33.08
CA GLY A 60 -18.79 29.08 33.60
C GLY A 60 -17.26 29.10 33.72
N GLU A 61 -16.58 28.08 33.20
CA GLU A 61 -15.12 28.00 33.13
C GLU A 61 -14.57 29.09 32.21
N SER A 62 -13.43 29.66 32.58
CA SER A 62 -12.77 30.66 31.74
C SER A 62 -11.93 29.95 30.67
N TYR A 63 -12.00 30.45 29.44
CA TYR A 63 -11.11 29.99 28.36
C TYR A 63 -10.30 31.15 27.80
N PHE A 64 -9.14 30.80 27.25
CA PHE A 64 -8.24 31.70 26.55
C PHE A 64 -7.91 31.13 25.19
N HIS A 65 -8.15 31.91 24.13
CA HIS A 65 -7.75 31.61 22.78
C HIS A 65 -6.53 32.47 22.44
N LEU A 66 -5.43 31.79 22.15
CA LEU A 66 -4.13 32.36 21.87
C LEU A 66 -3.80 32.15 20.41
N SER A 67 -3.55 33.22 19.66
CA SER A 67 -3.02 33.18 18.29
C SER A 67 -1.63 33.82 18.24
N ILE A 68 -0.66 33.09 17.70
CA ILE A 68 0.71 33.56 17.50
C ILE A 68 1.09 33.38 16.04
N GLU A 69 1.51 34.46 15.40
CA GLU A 69 1.77 34.51 13.96
C GLU A 69 3.17 35.09 13.68
N CYS A 70 3.99 34.34 12.93
CA CYS A 70 5.30 34.75 12.46
C CYS A 70 5.28 34.96 10.94
N ASP A 71 5.52 36.20 10.51
CA ASP A 71 5.50 36.57 9.09
C ASP A 71 6.72 36.06 8.31
N ASN A 72 7.81 35.68 9.01
CA ASN A 72 9.06 35.24 8.40
C ASN A 72 9.31 33.74 8.63
N ASP A 73 9.03 32.94 7.60
CA ASP A 73 9.19 31.49 7.56
C ASP A 73 10.65 31.05 7.74
N LYS A 74 11.63 31.90 7.41
CA LYS A 74 13.06 31.58 7.59
C LYS A 74 13.46 31.46 9.05
N ARG A 75 12.67 32.01 9.98
CA ARG A 75 12.90 31.94 11.43
C ARG A 75 12.08 30.84 12.09
N ILE A 76 11.71 29.79 11.35
CA ILE A 76 10.88 28.69 11.87
C ILE A 76 11.48 28.01 13.11
N GLU A 77 12.80 27.82 13.18
CA GLU A 77 13.44 27.20 14.34
C GLU A 77 13.24 28.02 15.61
N GLU A 78 13.47 29.34 15.51
CA GLU A 78 13.26 30.27 16.60
C GLU A 78 11.79 30.37 16.99
N PHE A 79 10.89 30.28 15.99
CA PHE A 79 9.46 30.23 16.22
C PHE A 79 9.08 28.95 16.99
N ILE A 80 9.62 27.78 16.63
CA ILE A 80 9.41 26.52 17.35
C ILE A 80 9.92 26.61 18.79
N GLU A 81 11.08 27.24 19.03
CA GLU A 81 11.59 27.49 20.39
C GLU A 81 10.62 28.33 21.22
N LEU A 82 10.12 29.43 20.66
CA LEU A 82 9.09 30.26 21.29
C LEU A 82 7.84 29.40 21.61
N LEU A 83 7.36 28.60 20.67
CA LEU A 83 6.16 27.77 20.89
C LEU A 83 6.38 26.72 21.97
N ARG A 84 7.59 26.17 22.11
CA ARG A 84 7.95 25.28 23.22
C ARG A 84 7.93 26.01 24.55
N ALA A 85 8.50 27.22 24.63
CA ALA A 85 8.46 28.05 25.83
C ALA A 85 7.02 28.36 26.25
N VAL A 86 6.21 28.87 25.33
CA VAL A 86 4.77 29.13 25.54
C VAL A 86 4.05 27.87 26.00
N LYS A 87 4.19 26.75 25.28
CA LYS A 87 3.52 25.48 25.61
C LYS A 87 3.91 24.98 26.99
N SER A 88 5.17 25.16 27.41
CA SER A 88 5.64 24.76 28.74
C SER A 88 4.94 25.55 29.84
N ILE A 89 4.73 26.86 29.64
CA ILE A 89 3.93 27.70 30.55
C ILE A 89 2.46 27.29 30.55
N LEU A 90 1.88 27.02 29.37
CA LEU A 90 0.48 26.58 29.28
C LEU A 90 0.23 25.27 30.06
N HIS A 91 1.19 24.33 30.05
CA HIS A 91 1.10 23.06 30.78
C HIS A 91 1.04 23.22 32.30
N ILE A 92 1.48 24.36 32.84
CA ILE A 92 1.37 24.67 34.28
C ILE A 92 -0.10 24.85 34.67
N ILE A 93 -0.92 25.45 33.81
CA ILE A 93 -2.34 25.70 34.07
C ILE A 93 -3.21 24.57 33.56
N ASN A 94 -2.95 24.11 32.34
CA ASN A 94 -3.77 23.12 31.65
C ASN A 94 -2.84 22.09 31.02
N LYS A 95 -2.91 20.84 31.49
CA LYS A 95 -2.04 19.75 30.99
C LYS A 95 -2.33 19.36 29.53
N THR A 96 -3.48 19.74 28.99
CA THR A 96 -3.93 19.36 27.64
C THR A 96 -4.50 20.56 26.87
N PRO A 97 -3.67 21.59 26.58
CA PRO A 97 -4.09 22.71 25.77
C PRO A 97 -4.47 22.22 24.37
N GLN A 98 -5.62 22.64 23.87
CA GLN A 98 -6.11 22.22 22.56
C GLN A 98 -5.43 23.06 21.48
N THR A 99 -4.91 22.42 20.43
CA THR A 99 -4.35 23.13 19.27
C THR A 99 -5.47 23.28 18.23
N LEU A 100 -5.88 24.51 17.95
CA LEU A 100 -6.94 24.80 16.97
C LEU A 100 -6.38 24.89 15.54
N PHE A 101 -5.15 25.40 15.41
CA PHE A 101 -4.47 25.51 14.14
C PHE A 101 -2.97 25.25 14.33
N ASP A 102 -2.40 24.33 13.56
CA ASP A 102 -0.98 23.97 13.62
C ASP A 102 -0.27 24.31 12.30
N GLY A 103 0.23 25.55 12.22
CA GLY A 103 0.98 26.01 11.07
C GLY A 103 2.40 25.44 10.95
N ILE A 104 2.94 24.84 12.02
CA ILE A 104 4.24 24.14 11.96
C ILE A 104 4.07 22.86 11.15
N SER A 105 3.04 22.08 11.50
CA SER A 105 2.69 20.86 10.76
C SER A 105 2.33 21.18 9.32
N LEU A 106 1.59 22.25 9.07
CA LEU A 106 1.28 22.71 7.70
C LEU A 106 2.55 23.07 6.91
N TYR A 107 3.49 23.81 7.52
CA TYR A 107 4.73 24.20 6.87
C TYR A 107 5.55 22.99 6.42
N TYR A 108 5.82 22.05 7.32
CA TYR A 108 6.62 20.86 6.99
C TYR A 108 5.86 19.90 6.07
N SER A 109 4.54 19.80 6.20
CA SER A 109 3.71 19.03 5.27
C SER A 109 3.79 19.58 3.84
N ASN A 110 3.79 20.90 3.66
CA ASN A 110 3.94 21.55 2.36
C ASN A 110 5.32 21.29 1.71
N LEU A 111 6.36 21.16 2.52
CA LEU A 111 7.69 20.79 2.03
C LEU A 111 7.79 19.30 1.68
N ALA A 112 7.18 18.44 2.51
CA ALA A 112 7.27 16.99 2.39
C ALA A 112 6.40 16.43 1.25
N TYR A 113 5.15 16.90 1.13
CA TYR A 113 4.16 16.30 0.22
C TYR A 113 4.60 16.27 -1.25
N PRO A 114 5.22 17.33 -1.83
CA PRO A 114 5.73 17.28 -3.20
C PRO A 114 6.74 16.16 -3.44
N GLN A 115 7.58 15.84 -2.44
CA GLN A 115 8.58 14.78 -2.55
C GLN A 115 7.94 13.38 -2.54
N ILE A 116 6.91 13.19 -1.72
CA ILE A 116 6.13 11.93 -1.69
C ILE A 116 5.38 11.76 -3.01
N PHE A 117 4.75 12.84 -3.50
CA PHE A 117 4.02 12.85 -4.77
C PHE A 117 4.93 12.50 -5.96
N GLU A 118 6.17 13.00 -5.99
CA GLU A 118 7.13 12.62 -7.03
C GLU A 118 7.47 11.13 -7.00
N VAL A 119 7.74 10.58 -5.82
CA VAL A 119 8.05 9.15 -5.63
C VAL A 119 6.87 8.27 -6.04
N GLU A 120 5.65 8.66 -5.69
CA GLU A 120 4.42 7.99 -6.11
C GLU A 120 4.28 7.95 -7.64
N ASN A 121 4.51 9.08 -8.30
CA ASN A 121 4.48 9.17 -9.76
C ASN A 121 5.58 8.33 -10.42
N LEU A 122 6.77 8.26 -9.83
CA LEU A 122 7.83 7.37 -10.32
C LEU A 122 7.44 5.90 -10.22
N MET A 123 6.80 5.50 -9.13
CA MET A 123 6.29 4.14 -8.97
C MET A 123 5.21 3.82 -10.01
N ARG A 124 4.24 4.73 -10.22
CA ARG A 124 3.23 4.60 -11.27
C ARG A 124 3.87 4.51 -12.65
N LYS A 125 4.88 5.32 -12.92
CA LYS A 125 5.65 5.30 -14.17
C LYS A 125 6.35 3.96 -14.38
N LEU A 126 7.00 3.41 -13.35
CA LEU A 126 7.67 2.11 -13.40
C LEU A 126 6.68 1.01 -13.80
N ILE A 127 5.58 0.88 -13.05
CA ILE A 127 4.58 -0.16 -13.28
C ILE A 127 3.93 0.02 -14.65
N THR A 128 3.48 1.24 -14.98
CA THR A 128 2.80 1.51 -16.25
C THR A 128 3.73 1.22 -17.44
N LYS A 129 4.96 1.72 -17.40
CA LYS A 129 5.92 1.49 -18.50
C LYS A 129 6.23 -0.01 -18.61
N PHE A 130 6.50 -0.69 -17.49
CA PHE A 130 6.75 -2.13 -17.46
C PHE A 130 5.61 -2.93 -18.12
N MET A 131 4.36 -2.66 -17.73
CA MET A 131 3.20 -3.35 -18.28
C MET A 131 3.04 -3.05 -19.77
N LEU A 132 3.11 -1.78 -20.18
CA LEU A 132 2.89 -1.41 -21.59
C LEU A 132 3.97 -1.95 -22.52
N THR A 133 5.24 -1.94 -22.12
CA THR A 133 6.34 -2.37 -22.98
C THR A 133 6.51 -3.89 -23.04
N ASN A 134 6.16 -4.61 -21.97
CA ASN A 134 6.41 -6.05 -21.87
C ASN A 134 5.16 -6.92 -21.99
N VAL A 135 3.98 -6.38 -21.66
CA VAL A 135 2.69 -7.09 -21.78
C VAL A 135 1.89 -6.59 -22.99
N GLY A 136 2.07 -5.31 -23.38
CA GLY A 136 1.48 -4.71 -24.57
C GLY A 136 0.37 -3.69 -24.27
N ILE A 137 0.12 -2.77 -25.21
CA ILE A 137 -0.72 -1.55 -25.04
C ILE A 137 -2.14 -1.83 -24.54
N ASN A 138 -2.72 -2.97 -24.89
CA ASN A 138 -4.10 -3.28 -24.54
C ASN A 138 -4.28 -4.13 -23.27
N TRP A 139 -3.25 -4.28 -22.43
CA TRP A 139 -3.36 -5.12 -21.23
C TRP A 139 -4.49 -4.72 -20.26
N ILE A 140 -4.98 -3.46 -20.29
CA ILE A 140 -6.20 -3.04 -19.56
C ILE A 140 -7.45 -3.03 -20.44
N LYS A 141 -7.35 -2.68 -21.72
CA LYS A 141 -8.53 -2.64 -22.61
C LYS A 141 -9.04 -4.05 -22.93
N ASP A 142 -8.13 -4.97 -23.16
CA ASP A 142 -8.38 -6.35 -23.59
C ASP A 142 -8.27 -7.37 -22.45
N ARG A 143 -7.93 -6.99 -21.20
CA ARG A 143 -7.77 -7.97 -20.09
C ARG A 143 -8.31 -7.55 -18.70
N VAL A 144 -9.02 -6.42 -18.60
CA VAL A 144 -9.62 -5.94 -17.35
C VAL A 144 -11.12 -5.64 -17.58
N PRO A 145 -12.06 -6.24 -16.80
CA PRO A 145 -13.51 -6.08 -17.00
C PRO A 145 -13.98 -4.62 -16.94
N ASP A 146 -15.07 -4.30 -17.65
CA ASP A 146 -15.54 -2.91 -17.83
C ASP A 146 -15.95 -2.21 -16.51
N ASP A 147 -16.33 -2.96 -15.49
CA ASP A 147 -16.63 -2.39 -14.16
C ASP A 147 -15.36 -2.08 -13.35
N VAL A 148 -14.24 -2.75 -13.67
CA VAL A 148 -12.89 -2.41 -13.17
C VAL A 148 -12.31 -1.23 -13.93
N LYS A 149 -12.61 -1.11 -15.24
CA LYS A 149 -12.46 0.16 -15.95
C LYS A 149 -13.27 1.24 -15.20
N ASN A 150 -14.52 1.01 -14.83
CA ASN A 150 -15.33 2.02 -14.15
C ASN A 150 -14.83 2.37 -12.73
N SER A 151 -14.32 1.43 -11.92
CA SER A 151 -13.70 1.75 -10.62
C SER A 151 -12.36 2.50 -10.76
N ILE A 152 -11.60 2.21 -11.82
CA ILE A 152 -10.35 2.90 -12.20
C ILE A 152 -10.61 4.19 -13.02
N ILE A 153 -11.80 4.42 -13.59
CA ILE A 153 -12.10 5.53 -14.53
C ILE A 153 -13.18 6.49 -13.98
N SER A 154 -13.89 6.12 -12.90
CA SER A 154 -15.05 6.86 -12.37
C SER A 154 -14.82 8.33 -11.97
N SER A 155 -13.61 8.85 -12.10
CA SER A 155 -13.31 10.26 -11.84
C SER A 155 -12.79 11.08 -13.02
N ASN A 156 -12.33 10.55 -14.16
CA ASN A 156 -11.90 11.40 -15.29
C ASN A 156 -11.70 10.66 -16.64
N LYS A 157 -11.90 11.40 -17.74
CA LYS A 157 -11.74 10.98 -19.15
C LYS A 157 -10.30 10.61 -19.57
N ASP A 158 -9.34 10.63 -18.66
CA ASP A 158 -7.92 10.42 -18.97
C ASP A 158 -7.54 8.94 -18.77
N MET A 159 -7.17 8.28 -19.86
CA MET A 159 -6.75 6.88 -19.99
C MET A 159 -5.42 6.54 -19.30
N THR A 160 -5.04 7.23 -18.23
CA THR A 160 -3.82 6.94 -17.48
C THR A 160 -4.09 5.93 -16.38
N TYR A 161 -3.94 4.67 -16.75
CA TYR A 161 -4.32 3.43 -16.07
C TYR A 161 -4.10 3.31 -14.57
N LEU A 162 -3.02 3.86 -14.02
CA LEU A 162 -2.72 3.74 -12.59
C LEU A 162 -3.06 5.00 -11.80
N HIS A 163 -3.61 6.06 -12.38
CA HIS A 163 -3.81 7.33 -11.64
C HIS A 163 -4.81 7.22 -10.49
N ASN A 164 -5.75 6.28 -10.57
CA ASN A 164 -6.79 6.07 -9.55
C ASN A 164 -6.46 4.93 -8.56
N VAL A 165 -5.25 4.36 -8.63
CA VAL A 165 -4.79 3.31 -7.71
C VAL A 165 -4.22 3.95 -6.44
N ASP A 166 -4.52 3.46 -5.24
CA ASP A 166 -3.98 4.03 -4.00
C ASP A 166 -2.47 3.78 -3.82
N PHE A 167 -1.80 4.67 -3.08
CA PHE A 167 -0.36 4.61 -2.78
C PHE A 167 0.08 3.23 -2.24
N ILE A 168 -0.71 2.63 -1.35
CA ILE A 168 -0.40 1.33 -0.76
C ILE A 168 -0.66 0.17 -1.73
N GLN A 169 -1.59 0.31 -2.68
CA GLN A 169 -1.88 -0.74 -3.65
C GLN A 169 -0.75 -0.90 -4.68
N LEU A 170 -0.02 0.18 -4.99
CA LEU A 170 1.17 0.14 -5.83
C LEU A 170 2.26 -0.80 -5.26
N LYS A 171 2.35 -0.88 -3.93
CA LYS A 171 3.25 -1.79 -3.22
C LYS A 171 2.93 -3.25 -3.55
N ASN A 172 1.65 -3.62 -3.51
CA ASN A 172 1.21 -5.00 -3.70
C ASN A 172 1.57 -5.50 -5.09
N PHE A 173 1.51 -4.64 -6.11
CA PHE A 173 1.95 -5.04 -7.45
C PHE A 173 3.41 -5.50 -7.48
N LEU A 174 4.33 -4.80 -6.82
CA LEU A 174 5.75 -5.14 -6.86
C LEU A 174 6.14 -6.24 -5.88
N PHE A 175 5.56 -6.24 -4.69
CA PHE A 175 6.10 -7.03 -3.57
C PHE A 175 5.22 -8.21 -3.15
N SER A 176 3.99 -8.33 -3.66
CA SER A 176 3.20 -9.55 -3.44
C SER A 176 3.90 -10.75 -4.06
N GLU A 177 4.00 -11.83 -3.31
CA GLU A 177 4.57 -13.10 -3.78
C GLU A 177 3.55 -13.82 -4.67
N ASN A 178 3.96 -14.16 -5.88
CA ASN A 178 3.17 -14.96 -6.79
C ASN A 178 3.68 -16.40 -6.75
N TYR A 179 2.82 -17.35 -6.39
CA TYR A 179 3.16 -18.76 -6.43
C TYR A 179 3.05 -19.26 -7.88
N THR A 180 4.18 -19.49 -8.55
CA THR A 180 4.21 -20.19 -9.85
C THR A 180 3.91 -21.68 -9.70
N ALA A 181 4.20 -22.25 -8.54
CA ALA A 181 3.82 -23.59 -8.12
C ALA A 181 3.89 -23.69 -6.58
N HIS A 182 3.05 -24.55 -6.02
CA HIS A 182 2.71 -24.58 -4.60
C HIS A 182 3.87 -24.97 -3.68
N LYS A 183 3.96 -24.34 -2.50
CA LYS A 183 4.91 -24.67 -1.41
C LYS A 183 4.95 -26.17 -1.11
N ASP A 184 3.81 -26.85 -1.19
CA ASP A 184 3.69 -28.28 -0.93
C ASP A 184 4.43 -29.14 -1.95
N HIS A 185 4.53 -28.71 -3.22
CA HIS A 185 5.31 -29.43 -4.23
C HIS A 185 6.80 -29.35 -3.93
N LEU A 186 7.29 -28.19 -3.51
CA LEU A 186 8.68 -28.04 -3.07
C LEU A 186 8.95 -28.94 -1.86
N ILE A 187 8.10 -28.89 -0.84
CA ILE A 187 8.23 -29.70 0.38
C ILE A 187 8.16 -31.20 0.06
N GLN A 188 7.22 -31.63 -0.77
CA GLN A 188 7.10 -33.04 -1.19
C GLN A 188 8.30 -33.49 -2.00
N LYS A 189 8.81 -32.65 -2.92
CA LYS A 189 9.98 -32.98 -3.73
C LYS A 189 11.24 -33.12 -2.89
N LEU A 190 11.43 -32.21 -1.92
CA LEU A 190 12.51 -32.30 -0.94
C LEU A 190 12.39 -33.53 -0.04
N ARG A 191 11.16 -33.95 0.33
CA ARG A 191 10.93 -35.15 1.14
C ARG A 191 11.09 -36.46 0.37
N LYS A 192 10.78 -36.48 -0.93
CA LYS A 192 10.84 -37.68 -1.77
C LYS A 192 12.23 -37.92 -2.38
N ALA A 193 13.06 -36.89 -2.49
CA ALA A 193 14.40 -37.02 -3.03
C ALA A 193 15.26 -37.89 -2.10
N GLN A 194 15.84 -38.96 -2.65
CA GLN A 194 16.75 -39.84 -1.92
C GLN A 194 18.22 -39.46 -2.13
N THR A 195 18.51 -38.72 -3.21
CA THR A 195 19.84 -38.27 -3.59
C THR A 195 19.84 -36.78 -3.97
N ILE A 196 21.00 -36.13 -3.88
CA ILE A 196 21.12 -34.68 -4.21
C ILE A 196 20.96 -34.46 -5.72
N GLU A 197 21.32 -35.46 -6.53
CA GLU A 197 21.25 -35.43 -7.99
C GLU A 197 19.81 -35.41 -8.51
N GLU A 198 18.84 -35.89 -7.73
CA GLU A 198 17.39 -35.79 -8.02
C GLU A 198 16.85 -34.37 -7.80
N LEU A 199 17.55 -33.55 -7.01
CA LEU A 199 17.19 -32.18 -6.68
C LEU A 199 17.81 -31.22 -7.70
N LYS A 200 17.25 -31.19 -8.92
CA LYS A 200 17.64 -30.21 -9.93
C LYS A 200 17.36 -28.78 -9.43
N LEU A 201 18.42 -27.99 -9.31
CA LEU A 201 18.39 -26.65 -8.74
C LEU A 201 17.42 -25.71 -9.48
N GLU A 202 17.37 -25.82 -10.81
CA GLU A 202 16.50 -25.01 -11.67
C GLU A 202 15.02 -25.30 -11.40
N GLU A 203 14.68 -26.58 -11.22
CA GLU A 203 13.32 -27.00 -10.91
C GLU A 203 12.92 -26.60 -9.48
N ILE A 204 13.87 -26.53 -8.54
CA ILE A 204 13.62 -26.05 -7.18
C ILE A 204 13.41 -24.54 -7.16
N LYS A 205 14.27 -23.80 -7.86
CA LYS A 205 14.16 -22.33 -7.98
C LYS A 205 12.83 -21.90 -8.60
N ALA A 206 12.30 -22.66 -9.56
CA ALA A 206 10.99 -22.41 -10.16
C ALA A 206 9.80 -22.60 -9.22
N LEU A 207 9.99 -23.31 -8.10
CA LEU A 207 8.96 -23.56 -7.07
C LEU A 207 9.04 -22.56 -5.90
N ILE A 208 10.07 -21.71 -5.85
CA ILE A 208 10.21 -20.70 -4.80
C ILE A 208 9.32 -19.51 -5.17
N PRO A 209 8.41 -19.07 -4.27
CA PRO A 209 7.60 -17.89 -4.51
C PRO A 209 8.51 -16.66 -4.64
N MET A 210 8.31 -15.90 -5.70
CA MET A 210 9.02 -14.65 -5.95
C MET A 210 8.01 -13.55 -6.21
N SER A 211 8.30 -12.37 -5.69
CA SER A 211 7.59 -11.16 -6.04
C SER A 211 7.98 -10.65 -7.43
N ASN A 212 7.16 -9.76 -7.99
CA ASN A 212 7.49 -9.10 -9.24
C ASN A 212 8.81 -8.30 -9.12
N TRP A 213 9.08 -7.69 -7.95
CA TRP A 213 10.35 -7.03 -7.64
C TRP A 213 11.54 -7.97 -7.79
N GLU A 214 11.51 -9.10 -7.10
CA GLU A 214 12.60 -10.09 -7.12
C GLU A 214 12.80 -10.65 -8.52
N LYS A 215 11.71 -10.95 -9.21
CA LYS A 215 11.74 -11.61 -10.51
C LYS A 215 12.24 -10.72 -11.64
N PHE A 216 11.82 -9.45 -11.67
CA PHE A 216 12.03 -8.59 -12.84
C PHE A 216 12.98 -7.42 -12.59
N PHE A 217 13.12 -6.96 -11.34
CA PHE A 217 13.79 -5.68 -11.04
C PHE A 217 15.06 -5.84 -10.20
N SER A 218 15.09 -6.80 -9.27
CA SER A 218 16.17 -6.95 -8.28
C SER A 218 17.55 -7.22 -8.88
N THR A 219 17.63 -7.89 -10.04
CA THR A 219 18.91 -8.21 -10.69
C THR A 219 19.66 -6.96 -11.16
N ASN A 220 18.96 -5.86 -11.38
CA ASN A 220 19.52 -4.63 -11.95
C ASN A 220 19.61 -3.49 -10.92
N VAL A 221 19.19 -3.71 -9.67
CA VAL A 221 19.16 -2.69 -8.62
C VAL A 221 19.60 -3.29 -7.28
N ASP A 222 20.61 -2.70 -6.65
CA ASP A 222 21.21 -3.18 -5.40
C ASP A 222 20.36 -2.82 -4.16
N ILE A 223 19.14 -3.37 -4.11
CA ILE A 223 18.26 -3.31 -2.92
C ILE A 223 17.33 -4.51 -2.88
N THR A 224 17.20 -5.09 -1.69
CA THR A 224 16.28 -6.21 -1.48
C THR A 224 14.82 -5.74 -1.46
N LYS A 225 13.91 -6.67 -1.78
CA LYS A 225 12.46 -6.48 -1.66
C LYS A 225 12.07 -5.96 -0.28
N GLU A 226 12.58 -6.57 0.78
CA GLU A 226 12.21 -6.30 2.17
C GLU A 226 12.59 -4.86 2.53
N ASN A 227 13.81 -4.45 2.15
CA ASN A 227 14.31 -3.11 2.43
C ASN A 227 13.54 -2.04 1.68
N LEU A 228 13.26 -2.25 0.39
CA LEU A 228 12.49 -1.28 -0.40
C LEU A 228 11.03 -1.21 0.07
N SER A 229 10.40 -2.36 0.33
CA SER A 229 9.04 -2.46 0.87
C SER A 229 8.92 -1.72 2.20
N LYS A 230 9.87 -1.91 3.13
CA LYS A 230 9.88 -1.23 4.42
C LYS A 230 9.98 0.29 4.26
N LYS A 231 10.86 0.78 3.39
CA LYS A 231 10.98 2.22 3.08
C LYS A 231 9.68 2.79 2.51
N TRP A 232 9.01 2.03 1.64
CA TRP A 232 7.71 2.41 1.08
C TRP A 232 6.62 2.49 2.17
N ASP A 233 6.57 1.52 3.09
CA ASP A 233 5.63 1.53 4.23
C ASP A 233 5.86 2.72 5.15
N GLU A 234 7.12 3.07 5.41
CA GLU A 234 7.48 4.24 6.21
C GLU A 234 7.05 5.55 5.52
N LEU A 235 7.28 5.68 4.20
CA LEU A 235 6.78 6.82 3.42
C LEU A 235 5.25 6.90 3.44
N TYR A 236 4.56 5.77 3.33
CA TYR A 236 3.10 5.71 3.41
C TYR A 236 2.59 6.19 4.78
N GLY A 237 3.24 5.77 5.87
CA GLY A 237 2.92 6.25 7.21
C GLY A 237 3.06 7.78 7.34
N LEU A 238 4.13 8.35 6.79
CA LEU A 238 4.36 9.80 6.77
C LEU A 238 3.33 10.54 5.90
N ARG A 239 3.00 10.00 4.72
CA ARG A 239 1.92 10.51 3.86
C ARG A 239 0.58 10.54 4.60
N CYS A 240 0.26 9.49 5.35
CA CYS A 240 -0.97 9.39 6.14
C CYS A 240 -1.01 10.43 7.28
N LYS A 241 0.13 10.78 7.89
CA LYS A 241 0.17 11.89 8.85
C LYS A 241 -0.26 13.20 8.20
N ILE A 242 0.29 13.51 7.03
CA ILE A 242 -0.06 14.73 6.26
C ILE A 242 -1.55 14.72 5.88
N ALA A 243 -2.02 13.63 5.27
CA ALA A 243 -3.41 13.52 4.79
C ALA A 243 -4.46 13.59 5.92
N HIS A 244 -4.14 13.12 7.13
CA HIS A 244 -5.02 13.16 8.28
C HIS A 244 -4.80 14.40 9.17
N ASN A 245 -4.03 15.40 8.70
CA ASN A 245 -3.71 16.62 9.42
C ASN A 245 -3.21 16.36 10.86
N ARG A 246 -2.38 15.31 11.01
CA ARG A 246 -1.74 14.97 12.29
C ARG A 246 -0.50 15.85 12.49
N THR A 247 -0.01 15.90 13.72
CA THR A 247 1.26 16.56 14.03
C THR A 247 2.37 16.02 13.12
N PHE A 248 3.09 16.95 12.48
CA PHE A 248 4.14 16.67 11.51
C PHE A 248 5.31 17.63 11.74
N GLU A 249 6.42 17.10 12.22
CA GLU A 249 7.54 17.92 12.68
C GLU A 249 8.72 17.92 11.69
N LYS A 250 9.76 18.71 11.98
CA LYS A 250 10.99 18.73 11.20
C LYS A 250 11.60 17.34 11.00
N SER A 251 11.61 16.52 12.05
CA SER A 251 12.13 15.15 11.99
C SER A 251 11.33 14.25 11.03
N ASP A 252 10.02 14.43 10.96
CA ASP A 252 9.17 13.75 9.98
C ASP A 252 9.51 14.21 8.55
N TYR A 253 9.71 15.51 8.33
CA TYR A 253 10.15 16.06 7.05
C TYR A 253 11.53 15.54 6.62
N GLU A 254 12.52 15.57 7.51
CA GLU A 254 13.87 15.05 7.23
C GLU A 254 13.83 13.57 6.85
N LYS A 255 12.95 12.81 7.51
CA LYS A 255 12.71 11.41 7.19
C LYS A 255 12.06 11.22 5.82
N VAL A 256 11.06 12.04 5.46
CA VAL A 256 10.50 12.05 4.10
C VAL A 256 11.59 12.34 3.07
N ASN A 257 12.40 13.38 3.30
CA ASN A 257 13.44 13.77 2.37
C ASN A 257 14.47 12.65 2.13
N SER A 258 14.97 12.03 3.20
CA SER A 258 15.89 10.89 3.11
C SER A 258 15.26 9.70 2.38
N LEU A 259 14.07 9.27 2.79
CA LEU A 259 13.39 8.12 2.19
C LEU A 259 13.06 8.38 0.71
N SER A 260 12.58 9.57 0.38
CA SER A 260 12.24 9.93 -0.99
C SER A 260 13.45 9.93 -1.92
N ILE A 261 14.61 10.41 -1.47
CA ILE A 261 15.85 10.36 -2.26
C ILE A 261 16.25 8.91 -2.55
N GLU A 262 16.27 8.07 -1.53
CA GLU A 262 16.68 6.66 -1.67
C GLU A 262 15.73 5.87 -2.58
N VAL A 263 14.42 5.99 -2.33
CA VAL A 263 13.39 5.28 -3.11
C VAL A 263 13.36 5.79 -4.56
N LYS A 264 13.53 7.10 -4.77
CA LYS A 264 13.62 7.70 -6.10
C LYS A 264 14.79 7.16 -6.91
N ASP A 265 15.97 7.05 -6.31
CA ASP A 265 17.16 6.51 -6.99
C ASP A 265 16.93 5.05 -7.42
N VAL A 266 16.42 4.22 -6.51
CA VAL A 266 16.07 2.82 -6.77
C VAL A 266 15.06 2.67 -7.91
N ILE A 267 13.92 3.38 -7.83
CA ILE A 267 12.87 3.28 -8.84
C ILE A 267 13.37 3.81 -10.19
N SER A 268 14.16 4.89 -10.19
CA SER A 268 14.72 5.45 -11.43
C SER A 268 15.67 4.46 -12.11
N LYS A 269 16.54 3.78 -11.35
CA LYS A 269 17.39 2.71 -11.86
C LYS A 269 16.57 1.55 -12.42
N ALA A 270 15.49 1.14 -11.74
CA ALA A 270 14.58 0.11 -12.25
C ALA A 270 13.96 0.52 -13.60
N ILE A 271 13.48 1.77 -13.72
CA ILE A 271 12.89 2.31 -14.96
C ILE A 271 13.88 2.29 -16.12
N LEU A 272 15.15 2.63 -15.87
CA LEU A 272 16.20 2.65 -16.90
C LEU A 272 16.56 1.26 -17.42
N ASN A 273 16.35 0.22 -16.61
CA ASN A 273 16.68 -1.16 -16.98
C ASN A 273 15.48 -1.95 -17.51
N LEU A 274 14.31 -1.32 -17.69
CA LEU A 274 13.09 -1.97 -18.18
C LEU A 274 13.31 -2.66 -19.54
N ASP A 275 14.07 -2.04 -20.44
CA ASP A 275 14.28 -2.53 -21.80
C ASP A 275 15.15 -3.80 -21.84
N LYS A 276 15.76 -4.19 -20.70
CA LYS A 276 16.54 -5.42 -20.56
C LYS A 276 15.69 -6.61 -20.10
N ILE A 277 14.44 -6.38 -19.72
CA ILE A 277 13.55 -7.40 -19.20
C ILE A 277 12.84 -8.06 -20.39
N ASN A 278 12.89 -9.38 -20.47
CA ASN A 278 12.11 -10.18 -21.41
C ASN A 278 11.12 -11.03 -20.63
N ILE A 279 9.84 -10.94 -20.97
CA ILE A 279 8.76 -11.67 -20.31
C ILE A 279 8.21 -12.72 -21.28
N SER A 280 8.06 -13.96 -20.83
CA SER A 280 7.37 -15.01 -21.60
C SER A 280 5.84 -14.86 -21.56
N GLU A 281 5.13 -15.51 -22.48
CA GLU A 281 3.65 -15.45 -22.55
C GLU A 281 2.96 -15.93 -21.26
N ILE A 282 3.51 -16.97 -20.62
CA ILE A 282 3.02 -17.49 -19.34
C ILE A 282 3.19 -16.45 -18.23
N GLU A 283 4.34 -15.78 -18.19
CA GLU A 283 4.62 -14.76 -17.18
C GLU A 283 3.80 -13.50 -17.38
N SER A 284 3.57 -13.11 -18.64
CA SER A 284 2.64 -12.04 -19.02
C SER A 284 1.23 -12.32 -18.52
N THR A 285 0.79 -13.58 -18.66
CA THR A 285 -0.51 -14.05 -18.18
C THR A 285 -0.62 -13.94 -16.66
N ILE A 286 0.34 -14.51 -15.92
CA ILE A 286 0.37 -14.47 -14.45
C ILE A 286 0.38 -13.02 -13.94
N LEU A 287 1.19 -12.17 -14.57
CA LEU A 287 1.29 -10.76 -14.20
C LEU A 287 -0.04 -10.02 -14.39
N THR A 288 -0.77 -10.33 -15.47
CA THR A 288 -2.10 -9.78 -15.73
C THR A 288 -3.10 -10.20 -14.65
N GLU A 289 -3.09 -11.46 -14.23
CA GLU A 289 -3.96 -11.98 -13.17
C GLU A 289 -3.68 -11.33 -11.81
N THR A 290 -2.39 -11.24 -11.42
CA THR A 290 -1.98 -10.57 -10.20
C THR A 290 -2.45 -9.12 -10.16
N VAL A 291 -2.36 -8.42 -11.29
CA VAL A 291 -2.83 -7.04 -11.41
C VAL A 291 -4.35 -6.96 -11.25
N ALA A 292 -5.09 -7.80 -11.97
CA ALA A 292 -6.54 -7.80 -11.93
C ALA A 292 -7.07 -8.12 -10.52
N GLY A 293 -6.44 -9.08 -9.81
CA GLY A 293 -6.79 -9.42 -8.43
C GLY A 293 -6.39 -8.38 -7.39
N ASN A 294 -5.30 -7.63 -7.60
CA ASN A 294 -4.88 -6.56 -6.68
C ASN A 294 -5.76 -5.30 -6.75
N PHE A 295 -6.47 -5.07 -7.87
CA PHE A 295 -7.27 -3.87 -8.10
C PHE A 295 -8.79 -4.11 -8.10
N ASN A 296 -9.27 -5.36 -8.10
CA ASN A 296 -10.68 -5.70 -7.84
C ASN A 296 -10.76 -6.81 -6.78
N PHE A 297 -11.44 -6.51 -5.67
CA PHE A 297 -11.62 -7.45 -4.56
C PHE A 297 -12.40 -8.72 -4.94
N GLY A 298 -13.54 -8.61 -5.64
CA GLY A 298 -14.36 -9.75 -6.06
C GLY A 298 -13.67 -10.62 -7.12
N LEU A 299 -12.91 -9.99 -8.03
CA LEU A 299 -12.09 -10.71 -8.99
C LEU A 299 -10.87 -11.37 -8.31
N GLY A 300 -10.25 -10.68 -7.35
CA GLY A 300 -9.15 -11.21 -6.55
C GLY A 300 -9.58 -12.44 -5.75
N GLU A 301 -10.78 -12.42 -5.18
CA GLU A 301 -11.36 -13.58 -4.49
C GLU A 301 -11.55 -14.76 -5.45
N TYR A 302 -12.15 -14.53 -6.63
CA TYR A 302 -12.30 -15.56 -7.65
C TYR A 302 -10.95 -16.17 -8.09
N LEU A 303 -9.96 -15.32 -8.40
CA LEU A 303 -8.64 -15.78 -8.84
C LEU A 303 -7.88 -16.51 -7.74
N SER A 304 -8.07 -16.12 -6.47
CA SER A 304 -7.54 -16.83 -5.31
C SER A 304 -8.14 -18.23 -5.21
N GLU A 305 -9.46 -18.35 -5.27
CA GLU A 305 -10.14 -19.65 -5.22
C GLU A 305 -9.83 -20.52 -6.43
N TYR A 306 -9.64 -19.93 -7.61
CA TYR A 306 -9.19 -20.62 -8.81
C TYR A 306 -7.77 -21.17 -8.68
N SER A 307 -6.87 -20.38 -8.07
CA SER A 307 -5.50 -20.81 -7.79
C SER A 307 -5.49 -21.99 -6.82
N GLU A 308 -6.38 -21.96 -5.81
CA GLU A 308 -6.56 -23.05 -4.85
C GLU A 308 -7.16 -24.30 -5.51
N MET A 309 -8.15 -24.16 -6.38
CA MET A 309 -8.67 -25.29 -7.17
C MET A 309 -7.57 -25.96 -7.98
N THR A 310 -6.76 -25.15 -8.65
CA THR A 310 -5.63 -25.61 -9.46
C THR A 310 -4.62 -26.36 -8.58
N ARG A 311 -4.39 -25.89 -7.34
CA ARG A 311 -3.57 -26.59 -6.33
C ARG A 311 -4.09 -27.99 -6.03
N LEU A 312 -5.36 -28.07 -5.67
CA LEU A 312 -6.00 -29.32 -5.25
C LEU A 312 -5.98 -30.35 -6.38
N ILE A 313 -6.27 -29.91 -7.62
CA ILE A 313 -6.17 -30.77 -8.82
C ILE A 313 -4.74 -31.30 -9.01
N TYR A 314 -3.73 -30.42 -8.90
CA TYR A 314 -2.34 -30.85 -9.04
C TYR A 314 -1.93 -31.86 -7.97
N MET A 315 -2.33 -31.64 -6.72
CA MET A 315 -2.05 -32.56 -5.62
C MET A 315 -2.78 -33.90 -5.79
N LEU A 316 -4.03 -33.89 -6.24
CA LEU A 316 -4.80 -35.11 -6.49
C LEU A 316 -4.16 -35.97 -7.58
N VAL A 317 -3.75 -35.35 -8.69
CA VAL A 317 -3.04 -36.07 -9.76
C VAL A 317 -1.72 -36.63 -9.26
N GLU A 318 -0.96 -35.85 -8.48
CA GLU A 318 0.31 -36.33 -7.92
C GLU A 318 0.09 -37.53 -6.99
N ASN A 319 -0.89 -37.43 -6.09
CA ASN A 319 -1.14 -38.41 -5.04
C ASN A 319 -1.80 -39.69 -5.54
N LYS A 320 -2.79 -39.57 -6.42
CA LYS A 320 -3.65 -40.69 -6.84
C LYS A 320 -3.25 -41.28 -8.18
N ILE A 321 -2.55 -40.53 -9.03
CA ILE A 321 -2.14 -41.00 -10.35
C ILE A 321 -0.63 -41.17 -10.40
N PHE A 322 0.14 -40.10 -10.27
CA PHE A 322 1.58 -40.17 -10.54
C PHE A 322 2.41 -40.94 -9.50
N ASN A 323 1.92 -41.07 -8.26
CA ASN A 323 2.53 -41.97 -7.28
C ASN A 323 2.29 -43.45 -7.64
N MET A 324 1.17 -43.78 -8.31
CA MET A 324 0.83 -45.15 -8.71
C MET A 324 1.35 -45.50 -10.12
N PHE A 325 1.44 -44.49 -10.99
CA PHE A 325 1.86 -44.60 -12.40
C PHE A 325 2.94 -43.54 -12.72
N PRO A 326 4.18 -43.71 -12.22
CA PRO A 326 5.25 -42.72 -12.40
C PRO A 326 5.60 -42.42 -13.87
N GLU A 327 5.41 -43.39 -14.77
CA GLU A 327 5.63 -43.29 -16.20
C GLU A 327 4.68 -42.31 -16.90
N GLN A 328 3.55 -41.96 -16.28
CA GLN A 328 2.59 -40.99 -16.80
C GLN A 328 2.94 -39.54 -16.44
N LYS A 329 4.01 -39.31 -15.65
CA LYS A 329 4.44 -37.97 -15.24
C LYS A 329 4.86 -37.14 -16.46
N PRO A 330 4.20 -36.00 -16.73
CA PRO A 330 4.63 -35.11 -17.80
C PRO A 330 5.91 -34.37 -17.41
N ASN A 331 6.60 -33.82 -18.42
CA ASN A 331 7.58 -32.78 -18.16
C ASN A 331 6.86 -31.57 -17.54
N TYR A 332 7.30 -31.11 -16.36
CA TYR A 332 6.67 -30.00 -15.62
C TYR A 332 6.54 -28.72 -16.45
N SER A 333 7.49 -28.45 -17.36
CA SER A 333 7.43 -27.30 -18.27
C SER A 333 6.27 -27.35 -19.28
N ARG A 334 5.62 -28.51 -19.45
CA ARG A 334 4.50 -28.75 -20.37
C ARG A 334 3.23 -29.24 -19.66
N ARG A 335 3.21 -29.24 -18.32
CA ARG A 335 2.04 -29.65 -17.54
C ARG A 335 0.97 -28.56 -17.65
N SER A 336 -0.27 -28.95 -17.95
CA SER A 336 -1.41 -28.05 -18.03
C SER A 336 -2.57 -28.55 -17.19
N ILE A 337 -3.35 -27.61 -16.65
CA ILE A 337 -4.52 -27.92 -15.82
C ILE A 337 -5.56 -28.76 -16.57
N VAL A 338 -5.75 -28.49 -17.86
CA VAL A 338 -6.66 -29.26 -18.73
C VAL A 338 -6.18 -30.70 -18.91
N GLY A 339 -4.87 -30.90 -19.06
CA GLY A 339 -4.28 -32.24 -19.16
C GLY A 339 -4.47 -33.04 -17.89
N ASP A 340 -4.30 -32.40 -16.73
CA ASP A 340 -4.49 -33.04 -15.42
C ASP A 340 -5.95 -33.34 -15.12
N LEU A 341 -6.86 -32.44 -15.51
CA LEU A 341 -8.30 -32.68 -15.43
C LEU A 341 -8.71 -33.91 -16.27
N THR A 342 -8.15 -34.04 -17.47
CA THR A 342 -8.37 -35.19 -18.36
C THR A 342 -7.86 -36.48 -17.71
N ARG A 343 -6.69 -36.45 -17.06
CA ARG A 343 -6.12 -37.62 -16.36
C ARG A 343 -7.01 -38.07 -15.20
N LEU A 344 -7.50 -37.15 -14.38
CA LEU A 344 -8.40 -37.46 -13.25
C LEU A 344 -9.70 -38.09 -13.75
N SER A 345 -10.28 -37.55 -14.83
CA SER A 345 -11.50 -38.11 -15.43
C SER A 345 -11.27 -39.52 -16.00
N ASN A 346 -10.16 -39.74 -16.71
CA ASN A 346 -9.82 -41.07 -17.26
C ASN A 346 -9.62 -42.15 -16.19
N HIS A 347 -9.20 -41.77 -14.98
CA HIS A 347 -9.05 -42.69 -13.85
C HIS A 347 -10.33 -42.78 -12.99
N GLY A 348 -11.45 -42.21 -13.43
CA GLY A 348 -12.73 -42.25 -12.73
C GLY A 348 -12.76 -41.45 -11.42
N LEU A 349 -11.79 -40.56 -11.20
CA LEU A 349 -11.71 -39.73 -9.99
C LEU A 349 -12.59 -38.48 -10.09
N LEU A 350 -13.05 -38.13 -11.29
CA LEU A 350 -14.00 -37.06 -11.54
C LEU A 350 -15.21 -37.61 -12.29
N ASN A 351 -16.41 -37.30 -11.79
CA ASN A 351 -17.63 -37.49 -12.55
C ASN A 351 -17.77 -36.39 -13.62
N GLU A 352 -18.69 -36.59 -14.57
CA GLU A 352 -18.88 -35.71 -15.72
C GLU A 352 -19.33 -34.30 -15.31
N ASP A 353 -20.20 -34.20 -14.31
CA ASP A 353 -20.71 -32.92 -13.79
C ASP A 353 -19.59 -32.05 -13.21
N LEU A 354 -18.76 -32.60 -12.32
CA LEU A 354 -17.66 -31.87 -11.69
C LEU A 354 -16.55 -31.54 -12.70
N HIS A 355 -16.29 -32.45 -13.64
CA HIS A 355 -15.36 -32.19 -14.74
C HIS A 355 -15.81 -30.98 -15.57
N ASN A 356 -17.09 -30.92 -15.94
CA ASN A 356 -17.65 -29.81 -16.71
C ASN A 356 -17.68 -28.51 -15.91
N GLU A 357 -17.97 -28.58 -14.61
CA GLU A 357 -17.95 -27.42 -13.73
C GLU A 357 -16.54 -26.81 -13.62
N ILE A 358 -15.50 -27.63 -13.44
CA ILE A 358 -14.10 -27.17 -13.44
C ILE A 358 -13.72 -26.56 -14.79
N ARG A 359 -14.16 -27.14 -15.91
CA ARG A 359 -13.94 -26.55 -17.24
C ARG A 359 -14.58 -25.18 -17.39
N ASN A 360 -15.76 -24.97 -16.81
CA ASN A 360 -16.42 -23.67 -16.82
C ASN A 360 -15.63 -22.63 -16.03
N PHE A 361 -14.97 -23.01 -14.93
CA PHE A 361 -14.05 -22.12 -14.21
C PHE A 361 -12.82 -21.77 -15.04
N ILE A 362 -12.18 -22.76 -15.67
CA ILE A 362 -11.03 -22.53 -16.57
C ILE A 362 -11.44 -21.61 -17.72
N TYR A 363 -12.63 -21.81 -18.28
CA TYR A 363 -13.16 -20.97 -19.36
C TYR A 363 -13.42 -19.53 -18.90
N LEU A 364 -14.05 -19.34 -17.74
CA LEU A 364 -14.29 -18.01 -17.17
C LEU A 364 -12.96 -17.29 -16.89
N ARG A 365 -11.98 -17.98 -16.27
CA ARG A 365 -10.63 -17.43 -16.07
C ARG A 365 -9.98 -17.06 -17.40
N ASN A 366 -10.06 -17.90 -18.41
CA ASN A 366 -9.48 -17.60 -19.72
C ASN A 366 -10.19 -16.40 -20.39
N LYS A 367 -11.50 -16.25 -20.21
CA LYS A 367 -12.22 -15.05 -20.64
C LYS A 367 -11.81 -13.81 -19.86
N ILE A 368 -11.63 -13.91 -18.55
CA ILE A 368 -11.12 -12.81 -17.73
C ILE A 368 -9.74 -12.36 -18.23
N VAL A 369 -8.87 -13.31 -18.58
CA VAL A 369 -7.49 -13.06 -18.98
C VAL A 369 -7.35 -12.64 -20.45
N HIS A 370 -8.21 -13.12 -21.35
CA HIS A 370 -8.06 -12.97 -22.81
C HIS A 370 -9.24 -12.27 -23.52
N GLU A 371 -10.44 -12.18 -22.91
CA GLU A 371 -11.69 -11.63 -23.50
C GLU A 371 -12.63 -10.95 -22.45
N PRO A 372 -12.16 -9.99 -21.64
CA PRO A 372 -12.85 -9.47 -20.45
C PRO A 372 -14.08 -8.61 -20.75
N GLU A 373 -14.19 -8.05 -21.96
CA GLU A 373 -15.33 -7.22 -22.40
C GLU A 373 -16.66 -8.02 -22.40
N THR A 374 -16.59 -9.34 -22.24
CA THR A 374 -17.74 -10.24 -22.23
C THR A 374 -18.19 -10.68 -20.83
N VAL A 375 -17.51 -10.26 -19.75
CA VAL A 375 -17.72 -10.79 -18.40
C VAL A 375 -18.38 -9.76 -17.47
N LYS A 376 -19.64 -10.00 -17.07
CA LYS A 376 -20.38 -9.20 -16.08
C LYS A 376 -20.12 -9.67 -14.64
N GLU A 377 -19.99 -8.73 -13.69
CA GLU A 377 -19.63 -8.99 -12.28
C GLU A 377 -20.65 -9.85 -11.51
N GLU A 378 -21.94 -9.75 -11.84
CA GLU A 378 -23.01 -10.61 -11.29
C GLU A 378 -22.74 -12.11 -11.51
N ASN A 379 -21.94 -12.45 -12.52
CA ASN A 379 -21.52 -13.83 -12.75
C ASN A 379 -20.28 -14.21 -11.93
N ILE A 380 -19.39 -13.27 -11.57
CA ILE A 380 -18.13 -13.62 -10.90
C ILE A 380 -18.39 -14.13 -9.48
N SER A 381 -19.20 -13.42 -8.67
CA SER A 381 -19.51 -13.86 -7.30
C SER A 381 -20.15 -15.25 -7.23
N ALA A 382 -21.10 -15.53 -8.13
CA ALA A 382 -21.76 -16.84 -8.20
C ALA A 382 -20.79 -17.95 -8.65
N PHE A 383 -19.81 -17.63 -9.48
CA PHE A 383 -18.74 -18.54 -9.83
C PHE A 383 -17.74 -18.73 -8.67
N THR A 384 -17.43 -17.68 -7.91
CA THR A 384 -16.60 -17.71 -6.70
C THR A 384 -17.19 -18.66 -5.64
N ASP A 385 -18.49 -18.58 -5.37
CA ASP A 385 -19.13 -19.45 -4.37
C ASP A 385 -19.12 -20.91 -4.82
N ARG A 386 -19.32 -21.18 -6.11
CA ARG A 386 -19.27 -22.55 -6.65
C ARG A 386 -17.86 -23.13 -6.64
N ILE A 387 -16.84 -22.35 -6.99
CA ILE A 387 -15.45 -22.84 -6.94
C ILE A 387 -15.01 -23.13 -5.50
N LYS A 388 -15.51 -22.39 -4.49
CA LYS A 388 -15.29 -22.73 -3.07
C LYS A 388 -15.86 -24.09 -2.69
N VAL A 389 -17.06 -24.42 -3.19
CA VAL A 389 -17.67 -25.75 -2.97
C VAL A 389 -16.81 -26.83 -3.62
N VAL A 390 -16.40 -26.61 -4.88
CA VAL A 390 -15.50 -27.55 -5.59
C VAL A 390 -14.18 -27.72 -4.86
N ASN A 391 -13.56 -26.64 -4.38
CA ASN A 391 -12.34 -26.69 -3.58
C ASN A 391 -12.53 -27.57 -2.35
N LYS A 392 -13.62 -27.38 -1.60
CA LYS A 392 -13.92 -28.20 -0.43
C LYS A 392 -14.11 -29.67 -0.77
N THR A 393 -14.71 -29.99 -1.93
CA THR A 393 -14.85 -31.37 -2.41
C THR A 393 -13.51 -31.99 -2.78
N LEU A 394 -12.68 -31.27 -3.55
CA LEU A 394 -11.36 -31.75 -3.98
C LEU A 394 -10.40 -31.94 -2.80
N ASP A 395 -10.43 -31.03 -1.83
CA ASP A 395 -9.63 -31.12 -0.59
C ASP A 395 -10.03 -32.36 0.24
N GLY A 396 -11.32 -32.68 0.30
CA GLY A 396 -11.80 -33.90 0.96
C GLY A 396 -11.35 -35.22 0.32
N TRP A 397 -10.75 -35.18 -0.87
CA TRP A 397 -10.22 -36.37 -1.57
C TRP A 397 -8.72 -36.57 -1.42
N LEU A 398 -7.99 -35.54 -0.98
CA LEU A 398 -6.58 -35.63 -0.64
C LEU A 398 -6.40 -36.48 0.62
#